data_AF-A0A7H1J486-F1
#
_entry.id   AF-A0A7H1J486-F1
#
_cell.length_a   1.000
_cell.length_b   1.000
_cell.length_c   1.000
_cell.angle_alpha   90.00
_cell.angle_beta   90.00
_cell.angle_gamma   90.00
#
_symmetry.space_group_name_H-M   'P 1'
#
loop_
_entity.id
_entity.type
_entity.pdbx_description
1 polymer ?
#
loop_
_entity_poly.entity_id
_entity_poly.type
_entity_poly.pdbx_seq_one_letter_code
_entity_poly.pdbx_strand_id
1 'polypeptide(L)'
;MDSAKAVIDLDNAITPQYISSLPYASTLVTVNDARPLLLILTFVDHDPLTNTYRLTWLTQDAASIVTENGRILHTTGFTTDNLDTLMAITSSIAPSSVASPSSTVATPSPKLASTTSWQARYDWSPGYRYGFTAQVTSRSLGMDTVITDLWRQEAEQIQETVVFNTLDASFNNLFWLTPATETADPFVIKSIQYLGPNMDKVEMLMVKPFVPPRSSVTKMQTKDAQS
;
A
#
# COMPACT_ATOMS: atom_id res chain seq x y z
N MET A 1 8.99 -21.94 4.65
CA MET A 1 8.69 -22.17 3.22
C MET A 1 8.80 -20.82 2.54
N ASP A 2 9.52 -20.77 1.43
CA ASP A 2 9.78 -19.53 0.70
C ASP A 2 8.51 -19.10 -0.02
N SER A 3 7.87 -18.03 0.48
CA SER A 3 6.57 -17.61 -0.02
C SER A 3 6.64 -16.95 -1.40
N ALA A 4 7.85 -16.59 -1.85
CA ALA A 4 8.09 -16.13 -3.21
C ALA A 4 8.67 -17.27 -4.05
N LYS A 5 8.05 -17.56 -5.21
CA LYS A 5 8.73 -18.32 -6.25
C LYS A 5 9.75 -17.39 -6.92
N ALA A 6 10.90 -17.23 -6.29
CA ALA A 6 12.03 -16.57 -6.92
C ALA A 6 13.28 -17.44 -6.77
N VAL A 7 13.32 -18.52 -7.56
CA VAL A 7 14.61 -18.97 -8.10
C VAL A 7 15.02 -17.88 -9.08
N ILE A 8 15.81 -16.94 -8.57
CA ILE A 8 16.62 -16.04 -9.38
C ILE A 8 17.58 -16.93 -10.15
N ASP A 9 17.32 -17.13 -11.44
CA ASP A 9 18.39 -17.32 -12.42
C ASP A 9 18.59 -16.00 -13.16
N LEU A 10 19.18 -15.06 -12.43
CA LEU A 10 19.78 -13.83 -12.90
C LEU A 10 20.93 -13.56 -11.93
N ASP A 11 22.12 -14.04 -12.27
CA ASP A 11 23.40 -13.68 -11.65
C ASP A 11 23.72 -12.16 -11.69
N ASN A 12 22.74 -11.30 -12.01
CA ASN A 12 22.85 -9.87 -11.87
C ASN A 12 22.41 -9.48 -10.45
N ALA A 13 23.39 -9.28 -9.56
CA ALA A 13 23.15 -8.63 -8.28
C ALA A 13 22.34 -7.33 -8.50
N ILE A 14 21.32 -7.10 -7.68
CA ILE A 14 20.57 -5.84 -7.67
C ILE A 14 21.51 -4.76 -7.13
N THR A 15 22.22 -4.08 -8.04
CA THR A 15 23.20 -3.04 -7.69
C THR A 15 22.57 -1.64 -7.71
N PRO A 16 23.13 -0.68 -6.96
CA PRO A 16 22.70 0.71 -7.03
C PRO A 16 22.77 1.32 -8.44
N GLN A 17 23.79 0.93 -9.22
CA GLN A 17 23.96 1.38 -10.61
C GLN A 17 22.83 0.85 -11.49
N TYR A 18 22.45 -0.42 -11.33
CA TYR A 18 21.32 -0.99 -12.05
C TYR A 18 20.02 -0.26 -11.68
N ILE A 19 19.72 -0.09 -10.38
CA ILE A 19 18.51 0.64 -9.93
C ILE A 19 18.48 2.07 -10.49
N SER A 20 19.61 2.79 -10.46
CA SER A 20 19.71 4.15 -11.01
C SER A 20 19.41 4.23 -12.49
N SER A 21 19.76 3.17 -13.25
CA SER A 21 19.55 3.12 -14.70
C SER A 21 18.08 2.91 -15.09
N LEU A 22 17.22 2.48 -14.17
CA LEU A 22 15.82 2.21 -14.46
C LEU A 22 15.06 3.53 -14.74
N PRO A 23 14.35 3.64 -15.86
CA PRO A 23 13.59 4.84 -16.19
C PRO A 23 12.29 4.96 -15.39
N TYR A 24 11.84 3.88 -14.75
CA TYR A 24 10.55 3.78 -14.04
C TYR A 24 10.73 3.75 -12.52
N ALA A 25 9.65 4.04 -11.80
CA ALA A 25 9.59 3.81 -10.37
C ALA A 25 9.76 2.32 -10.04
N SER A 26 10.42 2.03 -8.93
CA SER A 26 10.77 0.67 -8.52
C SER A 26 10.87 0.54 -7.00
N THR A 27 10.68 -0.69 -6.53
CA THR A 27 10.65 -1.04 -5.12
C THR A 27 11.35 -2.37 -4.89
N LEU A 28 12.05 -2.48 -3.76
CA LEU A 28 12.57 -3.75 -3.27
C LEU A 28 11.55 -4.36 -2.33
N VAL A 29 11.21 -5.62 -2.58
CA VAL A 29 10.25 -6.37 -1.78
C VAL A 29 10.92 -7.56 -1.14
N THR A 30 10.74 -7.72 0.16
CA THR A 30 11.17 -8.89 0.91
C THR A 30 9.96 -9.57 1.51
N VAL A 31 9.81 -10.87 1.27
CA VAL A 31 8.73 -11.69 1.84
C VAL A 31 9.33 -12.61 2.89
N ASN A 32 8.84 -12.57 4.14
CA ASN A 32 9.31 -13.40 5.25
C ASN A 32 10.83 -13.39 5.44
N ASP A 33 11.46 -12.22 5.30
CA ASP A 33 12.92 -12.03 5.43
C ASP A 33 13.76 -12.82 4.40
N ALA A 34 13.15 -13.24 3.29
CA ALA A 34 13.85 -13.85 2.16
C ALA A 34 14.72 -12.84 1.40
N ARG A 35 15.33 -13.28 0.29
CA ARG A 35 16.13 -12.38 -0.56
C ARG A 35 15.22 -11.30 -1.18
N PRO A 36 15.65 -10.03 -1.20
CA PRO A 36 14.88 -8.96 -1.84
C PRO A 36 14.68 -9.19 -3.33
N LEU A 37 13.47 -8.89 -3.80
CA LEU A 37 13.10 -8.87 -5.21
C LEU A 37 12.91 -7.43 -5.68
N LEU A 38 13.36 -7.13 -6.89
CA LEU A 38 13.09 -5.85 -7.52
C LEU A 38 11.76 -5.93 -8.28
N LEU A 39 10.82 -5.05 -7.92
CA LEU A 39 9.57 -4.85 -8.65
C LEU A 39 9.58 -3.48 -9.32
N ILE A 40 8.97 -3.40 -10.50
CA ILE A 40 8.78 -2.16 -11.25
C ILE A 40 7.32 -1.72 -11.20
N LEU A 41 7.09 -0.42 -11.18
CA LEU A 41 5.75 0.15 -11.30
C LEU A 41 5.27 0.02 -12.75
N THR A 42 4.21 -0.74 -12.98
CA THR A 42 3.67 -0.98 -14.33
C THR A 42 2.38 -0.22 -14.58
N PHE A 43 1.60 0.06 -13.53
CA PHE A 43 0.33 0.77 -13.67
C PHE A 43 0.10 1.75 -12.51
N VAL A 44 -0.48 2.90 -12.84
CA VAL A 44 -0.93 3.92 -11.91
C VAL A 44 -2.40 4.21 -12.25
N ASP A 45 -3.30 3.74 -11.40
CA ASP A 45 -4.72 4.07 -11.49
C ASP A 45 -4.99 5.28 -10.59
N HIS A 46 -5.57 6.34 -11.15
CA HIS A 46 -5.85 7.58 -10.43
C HIS A 46 -7.36 7.79 -10.37
N ASP A 47 -7.90 7.84 -9.15
CA ASP A 47 -9.27 8.27 -8.92
C ASP A 47 -9.29 9.78 -8.67
N PRO A 48 -9.79 10.60 -9.62
CA PRO A 48 -9.81 12.05 -9.47
C PRO A 48 -10.82 12.54 -8.44
N LEU A 49 -11.82 11.72 -8.05
CA LEU A 49 -12.83 12.11 -7.05
C LEU A 49 -12.26 12.03 -5.64
N THR A 50 -11.48 10.99 -5.36
CA THR A 50 -10.87 10.76 -4.04
C THR A 50 -9.43 11.26 -3.97
N ASN A 51 -8.87 11.63 -5.13
CA ASN A 51 -7.46 11.93 -5.36
C ASN A 51 -6.55 10.86 -4.74
N THR A 52 -6.85 9.60 -5.05
CA THR A 52 -6.06 8.45 -4.62
C THR A 52 -5.40 7.76 -5.80
N TYR A 53 -4.21 7.22 -5.56
CA TYR A 53 -3.42 6.50 -6.54
C TYR A 53 -3.28 5.05 -6.10
N ARG A 54 -3.69 4.14 -6.99
CA ARG A 54 -3.43 2.71 -6.85
C ARG A 54 -2.31 2.31 -7.79
N LEU A 55 -1.28 1.71 -7.20
CA LEU A 55 -0.01 1.41 -7.86
C LEU A 55 0.10 -0.11 -8.01
N THR A 56 0.31 -0.57 -9.23
CA THR A 56 0.56 -1.99 -9.51
C THR A 56 2.04 -2.20 -9.75
N TRP A 57 2.66 -2.97 -8.87
CA TRP A 57 4.06 -3.35 -8.91
C TRP A 57 4.17 -4.78 -9.46
N LEU A 58 5.05 -5.01 -10.43
CA LEU A 58 5.21 -6.30 -11.08
C LEU A 58 6.65 -6.80 -10.96
N THR A 59 6.80 -8.10 -10.71
CA THR A 59 8.06 -8.83 -10.86
C THR A 59 8.27 -9.26 -12.32
N GLN A 60 9.46 -9.77 -12.64
CA GLN A 60 9.74 -10.31 -13.98
C GLN A 60 8.91 -11.57 -14.31
N ASP A 61 8.56 -12.37 -13.31
CA ASP A 61 7.76 -13.60 -13.43
C ASP A 61 6.25 -13.37 -13.29
N ALA A 62 5.81 -12.10 -13.40
CA ALA A 62 4.41 -11.67 -13.38
C ALA A 62 3.66 -11.82 -12.06
N ALA A 63 4.35 -12.06 -10.93
CA ALA A 63 3.79 -11.81 -9.61
C ALA A 63 3.56 -10.30 -9.42
N SER A 64 2.50 -9.94 -8.71
CA SER A 64 2.09 -8.55 -8.55
C SER A 64 1.71 -8.19 -7.12
N ILE A 65 1.94 -6.93 -6.78
CA ILE A 65 1.47 -6.30 -5.55
C ILE A 65 0.76 -5.03 -5.96
N VAL A 66 -0.48 -4.85 -5.51
CA VAL A 66 -1.24 -3.63 -5.71
C VAL A 66 -1.26 -2.87 -4.39
N THR A 67 -0.83 -1.61 -4.42
CA THR A 67 -0.81 -0.75 -3.23
C THR A 67 -1.65 0.51 -3.41
N GLU A 68 -2.24 1.00 -2.33
CA GLU A 68 -2.93 2.28 -2.29
C GLU A 68 -2.61 2.97 -0.96
N ASN A 69 -2.21 4.24 -0.99
CA ASN A 69 -1.68 4.95 0.18
C ASN A 69 -0.57 4.18 0.91
N GLY A 70 0.18 3.32 0.21
CA GLY A 70 1.21 2.45 0.80
C GLY A 70 0.70 1.12 1.40
N ARG A 71 -0.61 0.91 1.55
CA ARG A 71 -1.16 -0.38 1.99
C ARG A 71 -1.24 -1.36 0.84
N ILE A 72 -0.91 -2.62 1.08
CA ILE A 72 -1.13 -3.70 0.12
C ILE A 72 -2.62 -4.02 0.09
N LEU A 73 -3.24 -3.88 -1.09
CA LEU A 73 -4.65 -4.18 -1.30
C LEU A 73 -4.89 -5.55 -1.93
N HIS A 74 -3.92 -5.99 -2.71
CA HIS A 74 -4.01 -7.23 -3.47
C HIS A 74 -2.62 -7.77 -3.78
N THR A 75 -2.48 -9.09 -3.79
CA THR A 75 -1.27 -9.80 -4.23
C THR A 75 -1.63 -10.91 -5.22
N THR A 76 -0.77 -11.17 -6.19
CA THR A 76 -0.85 -12.33 -7.07
C THR A 76 0.52 -12.99 -7.17
N GLY A 77 0.57 -14.33 -7.21
CA GLY A 77 1.80 -15.09 -7.42
C GLY A 77 2.55 -15.47 -6.15
N PHE A 78 2.01 -15.15 -4.96
CA PHE A 78 2.55 -15.65 -3.69
C PHE A 78 2.24 -17.14 -3.55
N THR A 79 3.18 -17.91 -3.00
CA THR A 79 3.13 -19.38 -3.00
C THR A 79 2.37 -19.98 -1.82
N THR A 80 2.30 -19.27 -0.70
CA THR A 80 1.55 -19.67 0.50
C THR A 80 0.11 -19.18 0.40
N ASP A 81 -0.07 -17.86 0.41
CA ASP A 81 -1.35 -17.20 0.44
C ASP A 81 -1.29 -15.88 -0.32
N ASN A 82 -2.39 -15.51 -0.97
CA ASN A 82 -2.58 -14.19 -1.55
C ASN A 82 -3.66 -13.42 -0.78
N LEU A 83 -3.44 -12.10 -0.67
CA LEU A 83 -4.49 -11.17 -0.33
C LEU A 83 -5.30 -10.91 -1.60
N ASP A 84 -6.53 -11.43 -1.67
CA ASP A 84 -7.41 -11.23 -2.81
C ASP A 84 -8.00 -9.82 -2.76
N THR A 85 -8.39 -9.35 -1.58
CA THR A 85 -8.94 -7.99 -1.40
C THR A 85 -8.74 -7.50 0.03
N LEU A 86 -8.27 -6.27 0.16
CA LEU A 86 -8.43 -5.44 1.35
C LEU A 86 -9.24 -4.21 0.98
N MET A 87 -10.32 -3.94 1.72
CA MET A 87 -11.17 -2.77 1.50
C MET A 87 -11.64 -2.14 2.81
N ALA A 88 -11.94 -0.85 2.78
CA ALA A 88 -12.56 -0.15 3.89
C ALA A 88 -14.07 -0.46 3.95
N ILE A 89 -14.57 -0.73 5.15
CA ILE A 89 -15.99 -0.85 5.45
C ILE A 89 -16.49 0.56 5.81
N THR A 90 -17.29 1.16 4.94
CA THR A 90 -17.96 2.44 5.21
C THR A 90 -19.41 2.21 5.57
N SER A 91 -19.92 2.96 6.56
CA SER A 91 -21.30 2.85 7.03
C SER A 91 -22.33 3.52 6.09
N SER A 92 -21.95 3.95 4.89
CA SER A 92 -22.86 4.68 3.99
C SER A 92 -22.85 4.13 2.57
N ILE A 93 -23.52 3.00 2.36
CA ILE A 93 -24.15 2.72 1.07
C ILE A 93 -25.53 2.12 1.37
N ALA A 94 -26.57 2.95 1.25
CA ALA A 94 -27.90 2.42 0.96
C ALA A 94 -27.79 1.60 -0.34
N PRO A 95 -28.40 0.41 -0.46
CA PRO A 95 -28.18 -0.47 -1.60
C PRO A 95 -28.74 0.18 -2.87
N SER A 96 -27.90 0.93 -3.57
CA SER A 96 -28.19 1.42 -4.91
C SER A 96 -28.08 0.22 -5.85
N SER A 97 -29.24 -0.23 -6.28
CA SER A 97 -29.47 -1.22 -7.33
C SER A 97 -28.54 -1.06 -8.53
N VAL A 98 -28.09 -2.20 -9.06
CA VAL A 98 -27.50 -2.43 -10.39
C VAL A 98 -26.20 -1.69 -10.72
N ALA A 99 -25.10 -2.11 -10.10
CA ALA A 99 -23.77 -1.87 -10.66
C ALA A 99 -23.47 -2.90 -11.76
N SER A 100 -23.12 -2.42 -12.95
CA SER A 100 -22.49 -3.21 -14.01
C SER A 100 -21.26 -3.96 -13.48
N PRO A 101 -20.96 -5.19 -13.95
CA PRO A 101 -19.89 -6.04 -13.43
C PRO A 101 -18.45 -5.51 -13.68
N SER A 102 -18.29 -4.31 -14.24
CA SER A 102 -16.98 -3.73 -14.61
C SER A 102 -16.64 -2.42 -13.89
N SER A 103 -17.41 -2.00 -12.90
CA SER A 103 -17.11 -0.77 -12.15
C SER A 103 -17.45 -0.95 -10.68
N THR A 104 -16.64 -1.75 -9.99
CA THR A 104 -16.57 -1.68 -8.54
C THR A 104 -15.93 -0.33 -8.19
N VAL A 105 -16.75 0.66 -7.82
CA VAL A 105 -16.25 1.84 -7.10
C VAL A 105 -15.78 1.33 -5.74
N ALA A 106 -14.56 0.79 -5.71
CA ALA A 106 -13.90 0.37 -4.49
C ALA A 106 -13.70 1.64 -3.66
N THR A 107 -14.28 1.66 -2.46
CA THR A 107 -14.02 2.76 -1.52
C THR A 107 -12.50 2.81 -1.27
N PRO A 108 -11.85 3.97 -1.42
CA PRO A 108 -10.42 4.07 -1.16
C PRO A 108 -10.12 3.71 0.29
N SER A 109 -8.97 3.08 0.50
CA SER A 109 -8.34 2.94 1.80
C SER A 109 -8.16 4.33 2.43
N PRO A 110 -8.42 4.50 3.75
CA PRO A 110 -8.19 5.77 4.42
C PRO A 110 -6.74 6.22 4.27
N LYS A 111 -6.48 7.50 4.00
CA LYS A 111 -5.10 8.03 3.97
C LYS A 111 -4.43 7.77 5.32
N LEU A 112 -3.13 7.44 5.32
CA LEU A 112 -2.39 7.30 6.57
C LEU A 112 -2.28 8.65 7.29
N ALA A 113 -2.54 8.62 8.59
CA ALA A 113 -2.32 9.74 9.49
C ALA A 113 -1.96 9.25 10.89
N SER A 114 -1.39 10.14 11.71
CA SER A 114 -0.90 9.85 13.06
C SER A 114 -1.99 9.32 14.01
N THR A 115 -3.26 9.60 13.74
CA THR A 115 -4.41 9.03 14.46
C THR A 115 -5.54 8.78 13.49
N THR A 116 -5.86 7.51 13.23
CA THR A 116 -6.97 7.09 12.38
C THR A 116 -7.54 5.79 12.93
N SER A 117 -8.86 5.63 12.84
CA SER A 117 -9.55 4.39 13.18
C SER A 117 -10.53 4.05 12.06
N TRP A 118 -10.47 2.83 11.55
CA TRP A 118 -11.34 2.37 10.48
C TRP A 118 -11.57 0.87 10.54
N GLN A 119 -12.57 0.41 9.80
CA GLN A 119 -12.91 -1.01 9.70
C GLN A 119 -12.48 -1.55 8.35
N ALA A 120 -11.76 -2.66 8.35
CA ALA A 120 -11.28 -3.33 7.16
C ALA A 120 -12.05 -4.62 6.91
N ARG A 121 -12.19 -4.99 5.64
CA ARG A 121 -12.58 -6.34 5.21
C ARG A 121 -11.43 -6.95 4.43
N TYR A 122 -11.11 -8.20 4.76
CA TYR A 122 -10.09 -9.02 4.13
C TYR A 122 -10.70 -10.26 3.49
N ASP A 123 -10.22 -10.54 2.29
CA ASP A 123 -10.50 -11.73 1.50
C ASP A 123 -9.15 -12.34 1.07
N TRP A 124 -8.98 -13.66 1.21
CA TRP A 124 -7.73 -14.35 0.94
C TRP A 124 -7.92 -15.64 0.13
N SER A 125 -6.89 -15.96 -0.64
CA SER A 125 -6.72 -17.26 -1.30
C SER A 125 -5.41 -17.93 -0.88
N PRO A 126 -5.28 -19.27 -0.99
CA PRO A 126 -6.34 -20.23 -1.30
C PRO A 126 -7.32 -20.41 -0.13
N GLY A 127 -8.34 -21.26 -0.32
CA GLY A 127 -9.23 -21.71 0.76
C GLY A 127 -10.54 -20.93 0.94
N TYR A 128 -10.95 -20.13 -0.05
CA TYR A 128 -12.24 -19.41 -0.06
C TYR A 128 -12.51 -18.60 1.23
N ARG A 129 -11.48 -17.93 1.75
CA ARG A 129 -11.55 -17.21 3.02
C ARG A 129 -12.01 -15.78 2.75
N TYR A 130 -13.32 -15.53 2.89
CA TYR A 130 -13.93 -14.25 2.55
C TYR A 130 -14.67 -13.61 3.72
N GLY A 131 -14.68 -12.28 3.75
CA GLY A 131 -15.53 -11.48 4.62
C GLY A 131 -14.98 -11.26 6.02
N PHE A 132 -13.67 -11.45 6.23
CA PHE A 132 -13.07 -11.29 7.55
C PHE A 132 -12.92 -9.81 7.88
N THR A 133 -13.52 -9.38 8.97
CA THR A 133 -13.53 -7.98 9.38
C THR A 133 -12.49 -7.72 10.47
N ALA A 134 -11.85 -6.56 10.40
CA ALA A 134 -10.88 -6.12 11.39
C ALA A 134 -11.08 -4.65 11.78
N GLN A 135 -10.72 -4.33 13.01
CA GLN A 135 -10.53 -2.95 13.45
C GLN A 135 -9.08 -2.55 13.20
N VAL A 136 -8.88 -1.40 12.55
CA VAL A 136 -7.54 -0.86 12.27
C VAL A 136 -7.40 0.47 12.99
N THR A 137 -6.32 0.61 13.76
CA THR A 137 -5.99 1.85 14.47
C THR A 137 -4.55 2.25 14.19
N SER A 138 -4.31 3.52 13.89
CA SER A 138 -2.96 4.05 13.64
C SER A 138 -2.46 4.91 14.79
N ARG A 139 -1.15 4.88 15.01
CA ARG A 139 -0.43 5.81 15.88
C ARG A 139 0.92 6.18 15.30
N SER A 140 1.35 7.42 15.53
CA SER A 140 2.73 7.84 15.23
C SER A 140 3.72 7.22 16.21
N LEU A 141 4.89 6.83 15.70
CA LEU A 141 6.07 6.43 16.47
C LEU A 141 7.18 7.50 16.45
N GLY A 142 6.93 8.64 15.79
CA GLY A 142 7.90 9.73 15.63
C GLY A 142 8.58 9.72 14.26
N MET A 143 9.57 10.60 14.10
CA MET A 143 10.33 10.73 12.85
C MET A 143 11.48 9.73 12.80
N ASP A 144 11.70 9.17 11.63
CA ASP A 144 12.81 8.29 11.30
C ASP A 144 13.40 8.67 9.94
N THR A 145 14.67 8.35 9.71
CA THR A 145 15.34 8.63 8.43
C THR A 145 15.55 7.32 7.68
N VAL A 146 14.86 7.17 6.54
CA VAL A 146 15.09 6.04 5.63
C VAL A 146 16.23 6.38 4.69
N ILE A 147 17.20 5.46 4.59
CA ILE A 147 18.41 5.63 3.77
C ILE A 147 18.47 4.47 2.77
N THR A 148 18.75 4.80 1.52
CA THR A 148 19.12 3.86 0.46
C THR A 148 20.44 4.29 -0.17
N ASP A 149 20.98 3.49 -1.08
CA ASP A 149 22.16 3.88 -1.86
C ASP A 149 21.89 5.07 -2.81
N LEU A 150 20.62 5.41 -3.06
CA LEU A 150 20.22 6.45 -4.01
C LEU A 150 19.72 7.73 -3.35
N TRP A 151 19.18 7.64 -2.15
CA TRP A 151 18.55 8.78 -1.49
C TRP A 151 18.44 8.59 0.02
N ARG A 152 18.18 9.70 0.72
CA ARG A 152 17.84 9.77 2.13
C ARG A 152 16.59 10.61 2.31
N GLN A 153 15.63 10.14 3.10
CA GLN A 153 14.38 10.83 3.34
C GLN A 153 13.97 10.70 4.81
N GLU A 154 13.68 11.83 5.44
CA GLU A 154 13.02 11.87 6.74
C GLU A 154 11.53 11.56 6.55
N ALA A 155 10.97 10.69 7.40
CA ALA A 155 9.60 10.22 7.31
C ALA A 155 9.03 9.97 8.70
N GLU A 156 7.73 10.20 8.87
CA GLU A 156 7.01 9.83 10.08
C GLU A 156 6.77 8.31 10.05
N GLN A 157 7.25 7.61 11.07
CA GLN A 157 6.96 6.20 11.24
C GLN A 157 5.56 6.05 11.87
N ILE A 158 4.66 5.38 11.18
CA ILE A 158 3.29 5.12 11.62
C ILE A 158 3.12 3.62 11.84
N GLN A 159 2.62 3.23 13.01
CA GLN A 159 2.20 1.86 13.29
C GLN A 159 0.68 1.76 13.13
N GLU A 160 0.21 0.81 12.32
CA GLU A 160 -1.17 0.37 12.32
C GLU A 160 -1.31 -0.95 13.06
N THR A 161 -2.23 -0.99 14.02
CA THR A 161 -2.63 -2.22 14.72
C THR A 161 -3.92 -2.72 14.10
N VAL A 162 -3.90 -3.96 13.60
CA VAL A 162 -5.05 -4.63 12.99
C VAL A 162 -5.54 -5.72 13.94
N VAL A 163 -6.82 -5.70 14.31
CA VAL A 163 -7.42 -6.63 15.28
C VAL A 163 -8.64 -7.31 14.67
N PHE A 164 -8.59 -8.65 14.61
CA PHE A 164 -9.70 -9.52 14.20
C PHE A 164 -10.32 -10.14 15.45
N ASN A 165 -11.35 -9.51 16.01
CA ASN A 165 -12.02 -9.99 17.23
C ASN A 165 -12.60 -11.40 17.07
N THR A 166 -13.08 -11.75 15.88
CA THR A 166 -13.67 -13.07 15.59
C THR A 166 -12.63 -14.19 15.47
N LEU A 167 -11.36 -13.84 15.27
CA LEU A 167 -10.26 -14.78 15.11
C LEU A 167 -9.33 -14.82 16.32
N ASP A 168 -9.57 -13.98 17.33
CA ASP A 168 -8.64 -13.74 18.45
C ASP A 168 -7.20 -13.50 17.97
N ALA A 169 -7.07 -12.68 16.92
CA ALA A 169 -5.80 -12.44 16.24
C ALA A 169 -5.55 -10.96 16.01
N SER A 170 -4.28 -10.57 16.07
CA SER A 170 -3.84 -9.22 15.75
C SER A 170 -2.44 -9.19 15.18
N PHE A 171 -2.12 -8.13 14.44
CA PHE A 171 -0.77 -7.86 13.96
C PHE A 171 -0.55 -6.36 13.81
N ASN A 172 0.72 -5.98 13.68
CA ASN A 172 1.15 -4.60 13.50
C ASN A 172 1.81 -4.41 12.14
N ASN A 173 1.34 -3.42 11.40
CA ASN A 173 1.98 -2.91 10.19
C ASN A 173 2.76 -1.64 10.53
N LEU A 174 3.85 -1.40 9.82
CA LEU A 174 4.67 -0.19 9.95
C LEU A 174 4.78 0.50 8.60
N PHE A 175 4.72 1.83 8.60
CA PHE A 175 4.80 2.67 7.41
C PHE A 175 5.70 3.86 7.68
N TRP A 176 6.47 4.28 6.69
CA TRP A 176 7.27 5.50 6.73
C TRP A 176 6.67 6.49 5.73
N LEU A 177 5.95 7.47 6.27
CA LEU A 177 5.20 8.48 5.52
C LEU A 177 6.04 9.75 5.38
N THR A 178 6.29 10.19 4.14
CA THR A 178 7.03 11.43 3.89
C THR A 178 6.22 12.66 4.33
N PRO A 179 6.87 13.76 4.74
CA PRO A 179 6.19 15.03 4.90
C PRO A 179 5.65 15.52 3.55
N ALA A 180 4.59 16.33 3.59
CA ALA A 180 4.08 17.00 2.41
C ALA A 180 5.07 18.09 1.94
N THR A 181 5.22 18.26 0.63
CA THR A 181 6.06 19.33 0.03
C THR A 181 5.20 20.26 -0.82
N GLU A 182 5.73 21.36 -1.33
CA GLU A 182 4.97 22.26 -2.22
C GLU A 182 4.47 21.58 -3.51
N THR A 183 5.09 20.47 -3.92
CA THR A 183 4.80 19.79 -5.19
C THR A 183 4.23 18.38 -5.02
N ALA A 184 4.28 17.81 -3.81
CA ALA A 184 3.83 16.45 -3.53
C ALA A 184 2.97 16.35 -2.26
N ASP A 185 1.97 15.48 -2.33
CA ASP A 185 1.27 14.98 -1.16
C ASP A 185 2.16 14.00 -0.38
N PRO A 186 1.90 13.74 0.93
CA PRO A 186 2.56 12.66 1.66
C PRO A 186 2.41 11.31 0.96
N PHE A 187 3.50 10.53 0.90
CA PHE A 187 3.49 9.18 0.34
C PHE A 187 4.38 8.24 1.17
N VAL A 188 4.13 6.94 1.03
CA VAL A 188 4.86 5.92 1.79
C VAL A 188 6.09 5.48 1.00
N ILE A 189 7.27 5.58 1.62
CA ILE A 189 8.55 5.17 1.02
C ILE A 189 9.06 3.82 1.53
N LYS A 190 8.56 3.37 2.68
CA LYS A 190 8.84 2.06 3.26
C LYS A 190 7.59 1.55 3.96
N SER A 191 7.34 0.24 3.87
CA SER A 191 6.33 -0.41 4.70
C SER A 191 6.75 -1.81 5.10
N ILE A 192 6.25 -2.28 6.24
CA ILE A 192 6.32 -3.67 6.71
C ILE A 192 4.90 -4.07 7.06
N GLN A 193 4.33 -5.03 6.34
CA GLN A 193 2.92 -5.36 6.43
C GLN A 193 2.72 -6.87 6.55
N TYR A 194 1.69 -7.30 7.25
CA TYR A 194 1.22 -8.69 7.21
C TYR A 194 -0.04 -8.76 6.34
N LEU A 195 -0.12 -9.77 5.46
CA LEU A 195 -1.27 -9.95 4.57
C LEU A 195 -2.55 -10.37 5.33
N GLY A 196 -2.38 -10.94 6.52
CA GLY A 196 -3.45 -11.40 7.40
C GLY A 196 -2.89 -12.16 8.61
N PRO A 197 -3.75 -12.68 9.52
CA PRO A 197 -3.30 -13.47 10.67
C PRO A 197 -2.53 -14.71 10.25
N ASN A 198 -1.31 -14.90 10.78
CA ASN A 198 -0.41 -16.01 10.43
C ASN A 198 -0.08 -16.13 8.94
N MET A 199 -0.17 -15.02 8.19
CA MET A 199 0.21 -14.95 6.78
C MET A 199 1.54 -14.23 6.60
N ASP A 200 2.00 -14.17 5.36
CA ASP A 200 3.30 -13.60 5.02
C ASP A 200 3.46 -12.15 5.49
N LYS A 201 4.69 -11.88 5.95
CA LYS A 201 5.22 -10.54 6.17
C LYS A 201 5.83 -10.03 4.87
N VAL A 202 5.41 -8.86 4.42
CA VAL A 202 5.90 -8.18 3.22
C VAL A 202 6.53 -6.85 3.62
N GLU A 203 7.83 -6.72 3.39
CA GLU A 203 8.54 -5.44 3.48
C GLU A 203 8.71 -4.87 2.07
N MET A 204 8.32 -3.60 1.89
CA MET A 204 8.52 -2.86 0.65
C MET A 204 9.37 -1.62 0.92
N LEU A 205 10.41 -1.40 0.12
CA LEU A 205 11.29 -0.23 0.17
C LEU A 205 11.39 0.41 -1.22
N MET A 206 10.84 1.62 -1.35
CA MET A 206 10.74 2.34 -2.63
C MET A 206 12.09 2.92 -3.08
N VAL A 207 12.94 2.12 -3.71
CA VAL A 207 14.27 2.57 -4.18
C VAL A 207 14.19 3.68 -5.25
N LYS A 208 13.11 3.72 -6.02
CA LYS A 208 12.74 4.88 -6.86
C LYS A 208 11.24 5.13 -6.71
N PRO A 209 10.82 6.02 -5.79
CA PRO A 209 9.40 6.17 -5.44
C PRO A 209 8.58 6.82 -6.56
N PHE A 210 7.31 6.41 -6.65
CA PHE A 210 6.30 7.22 -7.32
C PHE A 210 5.91 8.37 -6.39
N VAL A 211 6.01 9.60 -6.89
CA VAL A 211 5.68 10.80 -6.12
C VAL A 211 4.31 11.30 -6.58
N PRO A 212 3.26 11.18 -5.75
CA PRO A 212 1.94 11.69 -6.11
C PRO A 212 1.98 13.23 -6.20
N PRO A 213 1.42 13.82 -7.28
CA PRO A 213 1.28 15.26 -7.39
C PRO A 213 0.47 15.84 -6.23
N ARG A 214 0.81 17.05 -5.81
CA ARG A 214 0.05 17.74 -4.75
C ARG A 214 -1.41 17.94 -5.13
N SER A 215 -2.31 17.56 -4.21
CA SER A 215 -3.75 17.84 -4.33
C SER A 215 -3.98 19.36 -4.44
N SER A 216 -4.66 19.84 -5.48
CA SER A 216 -5.10 21.24 -5.53
C SER A 216 -6.24 21.45 -4.53
N VAL A 217 -5.99 22.18 -3.44
CA VAL A 217 -7.05 22.59 -2.52
C VAL A 217 -7.87 23.68 -3.19
N THR A 218 -9.06 23.34 -3.71
CA THR A 218 -10.02 24.36 -4.15
C THR A 218 -10.46 25.15 -2.92
N LYS A 219 -9.90 26.36 -2.73
CA LYS A 219 -10.50 27.35 -1.82
C LYS A 219 -11.87 27.70 -2.39
N MET A 220 -12.95 27.21 -1.78
CA MET A 220 -14.26 27.86 -1.92
C MET A 220 -14.12 29.28 -1.36
N GLN A 221 -13.89 30.25 -2.25
CA GLN A 221 -14.13 31.64 -1.92
C GLN A 221 -15.64 31.78 -1.73
N THR A 222 -16.10 31.87 -0.47
CA THR A 222 -17.36 32.55 -0.15
C THR A 222 -17.21 34.01 -0.57
N LYS A 223 -17.59 34.30 -1.80
CA LYS A 223 -17.96 35.64 -2.23
C LYS A 223 -19.48 35.64 -2.21
N ASP A 224 -20.05 36.24 -1.16
CA ASP A 224 -21.34 36.91 -1.15
C ASP A 224 -21.70 37.32 0.29
N ALA A 225 -21.50 38.60 0.60
CA ALA A 225 -22.33 39.40 1.50
C ALA A 225 -21.68 40.77 1.75
N GLN A 226 -21.73 41.65 0.75
CA GLN A 226 -21.91 43.08 0.99
C GLN A 226 -22.83 43.60 -0.10
N SER A 227 -24.09 43.79 0.28
CA SER A 227 -25.02 44.71 -0.35
C SER A 227 -25.25 45.89 0.58
#